data_AF-A0A2V7B2D4-F1
#
_entry.id   AF-A0A2V7B2D4-F1
#
_cell.length_a   1.000
_cell.length_b   1.000
_cell.length_c   1.000
_cell.angle_alpha   90.00
_cell.angle_beta   90.00
_cell.angle_gamma   90.00
#
_symmetry.space_group_name_H-M   'P 1'
#
loop_
_entity.id
_entity.type
_entity.pdbx_description
1 polymer ?
#
loop_
_entity_poly.entity_id
_entity_poly.type
_entity_poly.pdbx_seq_one_letter_code
_entity_poly.pdbx_strand_id
1 'polypeptide(L)'
;MTLRTVVFLAAVACLLTMPISAEGACLTSPEPPDRNNPHQFVGAFIESLEWGKQGSSRVRPDASLGDLLLQLKLAQEDYRCAATILESFAESNDHFIPRVATLARDTYSALIEFDRRLVTDTTAALDTPGGLGSAIDRLRSLAAAKTEEWTGLNHIAAASVYVLVKFGKNGAPTRRLRITRSERHELLQKLERAFGPGIRTGLRTAAGDAVNAADGAAYLIHRFLTDRKWRAVDE
;
A
#
# COMPACT_ATOMS: atom_id res chain seq x y z
N MET A 1 33.68 35.94 -21.20
CA MET A 1 33.31 34.68 -20.51
C MET A 1 34.53 33.77 -20.51
N THR A 2 35.03 33.43 -19.32
CA THR A 2 36.23 32.61 -19.13
C THR A 2 35.92 31.12 -19.33
N LEU A 3 36.87 30.37 -19.88
CA LEU A 3 36.76 28.92 -20.17
C LEU A 3 36.21 28.09 -19.00
N ARG A 4 36.47 28.50 -17.75
CA ARG A 4 35.94 27.89 -16.51
C ARG A 4 34.40 27.94 -16.38
N THR A 5 33.74 28.97 -16.91
CA THR A 5 32.29 29.15 -16.79
C THR A 5 31.54 28.20 -17.74
N VAL A 6 32.13 27.90 -18.90
CA VAL A 6 31.56 26.98 -19.90
C VAL A 6 31.64 25.53 -19.43
N VAL A 7 32.75 25.14 -18.79
CA VAL A 7 32.92 23.77 -18.24
C VAL A 7 31.96 23.51 -17.07
N PHE A 8 31.68 24.51 -16.24
CA PHE A 8 30.73 24.38 -15.12
C PHE A 8 29.27 24.23 -15.60
N LEU A 9 28.88 24.98 -16.64
CA LEU A 9 27.55 24.86 -17.26
C LEU A 9 27.37 23.52 -18.00
N ALA A 10 28.41 23.00 -18.64
CA ALA A 10 28.37 21.68 -19.28
C ALA A 10 28.26 20.53 -18.26
N ALA A 11 28.93 20.64 -17.11
CA ALA A 11 28.84 19.64 -16.04
C ALA A 11 27.45 19.61 -15.38
N VAL A 12 26.81 20.78 -15.19
CA VAL A 12 25.44 20.88 -14.65
C VAL A 12 24.41 20.40 -15.68
N ALA A 13 24.62 20.67 -16.98
CA ALA A 13 23.74 20.19 -18.04
C ALA A 13 23.80 18.67 -18.22
N CYS A 14 24.98 18.04 -18.10
CA CYS A 14 25.11 16.57 -18.17
C CYS A 14 24.51 15.84 -16.96
N LEU A 15 24.43 16.48 -15.78
CA LEU A 15 23.75 15.93 -14.60
C LEU A 15 22.21 15.96 -14.72
N LEU A 16 21.66 16.80 -15.61
CA LEU A 16 20.21 16.95 -15.83
C LEU A 16 19.68 16.12 -17.01
N THR A 17 20.55 15.50 -17.81
CA THR A 17 20.16 14.67 -18.97
C THR A 17 20.23 13.18 -18.70
N MET A 18 20.57 12.74 -17.49
CA MET A 18 20.31 11.37 -17.12
C MET A 18 18.79 11.24 -16.98
N PRO A 19 18.12 10.40 -17.78
CA PRO A 19 16.78 9.99 -17.42
C PRO A 19 16.95 9.29 -16.09
N ILE A 20 16.62 9.98 -15.01
CA ILE A 20 16.24 9.31 -13.77
C ILE A 20 14.90 8.69 -14.15
N SER A 21 14.94 7.55 -14.85
CA SER A 21 13.86 6.61 -14.80
C SER A 21 13.72 6.30 -13.32
N ALA A 22 12.75 6.93 -12.67
CA ALA A 22 12.30 6.59 -11.33
C ALA A 22 11.62 5.21 -11.33
N GLU A 23 12.14 4.27 -12.11
CA GLU A 23 11.73 2.86 -12.16
C GLU A 23 12.36 2.07 -10.99
N GLY A 24 13.18 2.71 -10.17
CA GLY A 24 13.88 2.10 -9.04
C GLY A 24 13.34 2.43 -7.64
N ALA A 25 12.11 2.94 -7.49
CA ALA A 25 11.62 3.37 -6.16
C ALA A 25 11.12 2.21 -5.28
N CYS A 26 10.74 1.08 -5.88
CA CYS A 26 10.27 -0.09 -5.17
C CYS A 26 11.41 -1.11 -5.17
N LEU A 27 12.08 -1.31 -4.03
CA LEU A 27 13.11 -2.34 -3.90
C LEU A 27 12.47 -3.72 -4.07
N THR A 28 12.44 -4.23 -5.30
CA THR A 28 12.01 -5.59 -5.58
C THR A 28 13.15 -6.55 -5.27
N SER A 29 12.84 -7.70 -4.67
CA SER A 29 13.81 -8.78 -4.50
C SER A 29 14.37 -9.21 -5.87
N PRO A 30 15.68 -9.44 -6.01
CA PRO A 30 16.28 -9.82 -7.29
C PRO A 30 15.81 -11.21 -7.79
N GLU A 31 15.32 -12.06 -6.89
CA GLU A 31 14.71 -13.34 -7.26
C GLU A 31 13.18 -13.21 -7.34
N PRO A 32 12.53 -13.63 -8.45
CA PRO A 32 11.09 -13.57 -8.58
C PRO A 32 10.43 -14.47 -7.53
N PRO A 33 9.36 -14.02 -6.85
CA PRO A 33 8.71 -14.81 -5.83
C PRO A 33 8.05 -16.06 -6.43
N ASP A 34 7.96 -17.12 -5.65
CA ASP A 34 7.06 -18.23 -5.96
C ASP A 34 5.62 -17.75 -5.77
N ARG A 35 4.98 -17.41 -6.90
CA ARG A 35 3.61 -16.90 -6.96
C ARG A 35 2.56 -17.85 -6.38
N ASN A 36 2.87 -19.13 -6.17
CA ASN A 36 1.94 -20.10 -5.59
C ASN A 36 2.17 -20.30 -4.09
N ASN A 37 3.21 -19.71 -3.51
CA ASN A 37 3.57 -19.87 -2.11
C ASN A 37 2.71 -18.95 -1.21
N PRO A 38 1.87 -19.50 -0.31
CA PRO A 38 1.02 -18.71 0.59
C PRO A 38 1.79 -17.78 1.53
N HIS A 39 2.95 -18.22 2.02
CA HIS A 39 3.80 -17.42 2.90
C HIS A 39 4.37 -16.22 2.16
N GLN A 40 4.95 -16.44 0.96
CA GLN A 40 5.50 -15.35 0.15
C GLN A 40 4.41 -14.35 -0.27
N PHE A 41 3.22 -14.83 -0.65
CA PHE A 41 2.11 -13.94 -0.99
C PHE A 41 1.69 -13.06 0.19
N VAL A 42 1.44 -13.63 1.38
CA VAL A 42 1.02 -12.83 2.53
C VAL A 42 2.15 -11.89 2.98
N GLY A 43 3.40 -12.32 2.88
CA GLY A 43 4.56 -11.46 3.11
C GLY A 43 4.63 -10.27 2.15
N ALA A 44 4.35 -10.47 0.87
CA ALA A 44 4.25 -9.42 -0.15
C ALA A 44 3.03 -8.51 0.10
N PHE A 45 1.90 -9.08 0.51
CA PHE A 45 0.70 -8.31 0.85
C PHE A 45 0.92 -7.39 2.06
N ILE A 46 1.60 -7.86 3.12
CA ILE A 46 2.00 -7.03 4.25
C ILE A 46 2.88 -5.86 3.80
N GLU A 47 3.84 -6.11 2.90
CA GLU A 47 4.72 -5.08 2.36
C GLU A 47 3.97 -4.06 1.49
N SER A 48 2.99 -4.53 0.70
CA SER A 48 2.12 -3.63 -0.05
C SER A 48 1.36 -2.67 0.89
N LEU A 49 0.85 -3.19 2.03
CA LEU A 49 0.16 -2.38 3.03
C LEU A 49 1.10 -1.37 3.69
N GLU A 50 2.38 -1.71 3.86
CA GLU A 50 3.39 -0.79 4.40
C GLU A 50 3.61 0.39 3.46
N TRP A 51 3.77 0.14 2.16
CA TRP A 51 3.80 1.19 1.14
C TRP A 51 2.50 2.01 1.11
N GLY A 52 1.35 1.35 1.22
CA GLY A 52 0.06 2.02 1.35
C GLY A 52 -0.02 2.93 2.58
N LYS A 53 0.48 2.49 3.72
CA LYS A 53 0.58 3.29 4.95
C LYS A 53 1.48 4.51 4.75
N GLN A 54 2.61 4.33 4.08
CA GLN A 54 3.52 5.42 3.76
C GLN A 54 2.83 6.48 2.88
N GLY A 55 2.20 6.05 1.78
CA GLY A 55 1.49 6.94 0.86
C GLY A 55 0.35 7.72 1.54
N SER A 56 -0.45 7.05 2.36
CA SER A 56 -1.52 7.72 3.13
C SER A 56 -1.00 8.70 4.18
N SER A 57 0.18 8.44 4.74
CA SER A 57 0.81 9.30 5.74
C SER A 57 1.58 10.49 5.14
N ARG A 58 1.78 10.54 3.81
CA ARG A 58 2.44 11.67 3.13
C ARG A 58 1.64 12.96 3.25
N VAL A 59 0.31 12.87 3.13
CA VAL A 59 -0.58 14.01 3.03
C VAL A 59 -0.91 14.54 4.42
N ARG A 60 -0.36 15.71 4.76
CA ARG A 60 -0.60 16.35 6.05
C ARG A 60 -1.75 17.36 5.98
N PRO A 61 -2.63 17.43 7.01
CA PRO A 61 -3.76 18.35 7.02
C PRO A 61 -3.39 19.84 6.94
N ASP A 62 -2.18 20.19 7.39
CA ASP A 62 -1.65 21.55 7.51
C ASP A 62 -0.63 21.89 6.41
N ALA A 63 -0.49 21.04 5.39
CA ALA A 63 0.47 21.27 4.31
C ALA A 63 0.15 22.56 3.54
N SER A 64 1.20 23.31 3.19
CA SER A 64 1.06 24.38 2.20
C SER A 64 0.60 23.80 0.86
N LEU A 65 0.01 24.62 0.00
CA LEU A 65 -0.55 24.11 -1.26
C LEU A 65 0.49 23.46 -2.17
N GLY A 66 1.68 24.06 -2.29
CA GLY A 66 2.79 23.48 -3.05
C GLY A 66 3.25 22.15 -2.45
N ASP A 67 3.35 22.08 -1.12
CA ASP A 67 3.70 20.85 -0.41
C ASP A 67 2.63 19.78 -0.56
N LEU A 68 1.35 20.15 -0.57
CA LEU A 68 0.23 19.24 -0.78
C LEU A 68 0.32 18.57 -2.16
N LEU A 69 0.54 19.35 -3.22
CA LEU A 69 0.68 18.81 -4.58
C LEU A 69 1.87 17.84 -4.69
N LEU A 70 3.01 18.18 -4.07
CA LEU A 70 4.17 17.30 -4.00
C LEU A 70 3.88 16.03 -3.19
N GLN A 71 3.25 16.16 -2.01
CA GLN A 71 2.90 15.02 -1.15
C GLN A 71 1.94 14.05 -1.84
N LEU A 72 0.96 14.55 -2.60
CA LEU A 72 0.05 13.73 -3.40
C LEU A 72 0.77 12.98 -4.51
N LYS A 73 1.79 13.58 -5.13
CA LYS A 73 2.63 12.90 -6.12
C LYS A 73 3.48 11.80 -5.49
N LEU A 74 4.09 12.07 -4.35
CA LEU A 74 4.84 11.05 -3.61
C LEU A 74 3.93 9.91 -3.14
N ALA A 75 2.70 10.21 -2.69
CA ALA A 75 1.72 9.20 -2.33
C ALA A 75 1.34 8.30 -3.52
N GLN A 76 1.19 8.86 -4.73
CA GLN A 76 0.95 8.08 -5.96
C GLN A 76 2.10 7.10 -6.24
N GLU A 77 3.35 7.49 -6.01
CA GLU A 77 4.51 6.60 -6.17
C GLU A 77 4.51 5.50 -5.12
N ASP A 78 4.22 5.84 -3.85
CA ASP A 78 4.10 4.85 -2.76
C ASP A 78 3.01 3.82 -3.08
N TYR A 79 1.83 4.24 -3.57
CA TYR A 79 0.76 3.31 -3.98
C TYR A 79 1.12 2.49 -5.22
N ARG A 80 1.91 3.05 -6.15
CA ARG A 80 2.40 2.28 -7.30
C ARG A 80 3.31 1.15 -6.83
N CYS A 81 4.22 1.43 -5.89
CA CYS A 81 5.04 0.39 -5.29
C CYS A 81 4.21 -0.68 -4.61
N ALA A 82 3.18 -0.29 -3.85
CA ALA A 82 2.27 -1.23 -3.24
C ALA A 82 1.59 -2.16 -4.26
N ALA A 83 1.14 -1.62 -5.40
CA ALA A 83 0.53 -2.40 -6.47
C ALA A 83 1.56 -3.33 -7.16
N THR A 84 2.76 -2.83 -7.48
CA THR A 84 3.79 -3.58 -8.21
C THR A 84 4.25 -4.82 -7.45
N ILE A 85 4.35 -4.76 -6.12
CA ILE A 85 4.70 -5.91 -5.28
C ILE A 85 3.77 -7.12 -5.48
N LEU A 86 2.51 -6.85 -5.86
CA LEU A 86 1.47 -7.87 -6.00
C LEU A 86 1.29 -8.38 -7.44
N GLU A 87 2.00 -7.80 -8.42
CA GLU A 87 1.79 -8.10 -9.84
C GLU A 87 2.01 -9.58 -10.17
N SER A 88 3.12 -10.14 -9.72
CA SER A 88 3.49 -11.55 -9.98
C SER A 88 2.49 -12.55 -9.40
N PHE A 89 1.80 -12.20 -8.32
CA PHE A 89 0.81 -13.05 -7.66
C PHE A 89 -0.55 -13.05 -8.35
N ALA A 90 -0.84 -12.08 -9.23
CA ALA A 90 -2.09 -12.06 -10.01
C ALA A 90 -2.20 -13.25 -10.98
N GLU A 91 -1.08 -13.89 -11.32
CA GLU A 91 -1.01 -15.08 -12.19
C GLU A 91 -0.84 -16.39 -11.41
N SER A 92 -1.07 -16.39 -10.10
CA SER A 92 -0.98 -17.58 -9.27
C SER A 92 -2.00 -18.65 -9.69
N ASN A 93 -1.62 -19.92 -9.57
CA ASN A 93 -2.53 -21.05 -9.76
C ASN A 93 -3.37 -21.35 -8.50
N ASP A 94 -3.09 -20.68 -7.39
CA ASP A 94 -3.89 -20.79 -6.18
C ASP A 94 -5.28 -20.16 -6.36
N HIS A 95 -6.29 -20.68 -5.66
CA HIS A 95 -7.66 -20.19 -5.80
C HIS A 95 -7.86 -18.76 -5.25
N PHE A 96 -7.17 -18.41 -4.17
CA PHE A 96 -7.39 -17.16 -3.43
C PHE A 96 -6.35 -16.10 -3.78
N ILE A 97 -5.07 -16.48 -3.94
CA ILE A 97 -3.96 -15.55 -4.21
C ILE A 97 -4.27 -14.57 -5.35
N PRO A 98 -4.62 -15.00 -6.58
CA PRO A 98 -4.73 -14.07 -7.70
C PRO A 98 -5.91 -13.10 -7.52
N ARG A 99 -6.98 -13.53 -6.84
CA ARG A 99 -8.15 -12.69 -6.54
C ARG A 99 -7.78 -11.58 -5.55
N VAL A 100 -7.12 -11.94 -4.46
CA VAL A 100 -6.69 -10.97 -3.44
C VAL A 100 -5.64 -10.02 -4.02
N ALA A 101 -4.67 -10.54 -4.77
CA ALA A 101 -3.64 -9.74 -5.45
C ALA A 101 -4.27 -8.72 -6.42
N THR A 102 -5.22 -9.17 -7.26
CA THR A 102 -5.89 -8.30 -8.23
C THR A 102 -6.70 -7.21 -7.54
N LEU A 103 -7.56 -7.58 -6.59
CA LEU A 103 -8.38 -6.61 -5.86
C LEU A 103 -7.53 -5.55 -5.15
N ALA A 104 -6.43 -5.96 -4.51
CA ALA A 104 -5.53 -5.03 -3.85
C ALA A 104 -4.84 -4.07 -4.83
N ARG A 105 -4.38 -4.58 -5.98
CA ARG A 105 -3.78 -3.77 -7.05
C ARG A 105 -4.78 -2.76 -7.62
N ASP A 106 -6.02 -3.18 -7.83
CA ASP A 106 -7.10 -2.33 -8.32
C ASP A 106 -7.39 -1.21 -7.30
N THR A 107 -7.44 -1.54 -6.01
CA THR A 107 -7.60 -0.53 -4.95
C THR A 107 -6.43 0.47 -4.92
N TYR A 108 -5.18 0.03 -5.00
CA TYR A 108 -4.05 0.97 -5.10
C TYR A 108 -4.09 1.83 -6.36
N SER A 109 -4.54 1.27 -7.48
CA SER A 109 -4.75 2.02 -8.72
C SER A 109 -5.83 3.08 -8.58
N ALA A 110 -6.93 2.76 -7.88
CA ALA A 110 -7.98 3.72 -7.55
C ALA A 110 -7.44 4.85 -6.66
N LEU A 111 -6.63 4.53 -5.63
CA LEU A 111 -5.99 5.53 -4.76
C LEU A 111 -5.06 6.48 -5.55
N ILE A 112 -4.29 5.96 -6.52
CA ILE A 112 -3.48 6.78 -7.43
C ILE A 112 -4.36 7.73 -8.23
N GLU A 113 -5.47 7.24 -8.78
CA GLU A 113 -6.38 8.05 -9.59
C GLU A 113 -7.08 9.13 -8.76
N PHE A 114 -7.45 8.84 -7.51
CA PHE A 114 -7.95 9.86 -6.58
C PHE A 114 -6.95 10.98 -6.36
N ASP A 115 -5.69 10.65 -6.09
CA ASP A 115 -4.65 11.66 -5.88
C ASP A 115 -4.31 12.42 -7.17
N ARG A 116 -4.38 11.78 -8.33
CA ARG A 116 -4.27 12.46 -9.63
C ARG A 116 -5.39 13.47 -9.83
N ARG A 117 -6.65 13.09 -9.57
CA ARG A 117 -7.81 13.99 -9.67
C ARG A 117 -7.71 15.14 -8.69
N LEU A 118 -7.29 14.87 -7.45
CA LEU A 118 -7.10 15.90 -6.45
C LEU A 118 -6.08 16.96 -6.88
N VAL A 119 -4.95 16.54 -7.47
CA VAL A 119 -3.95 17.44 -8.05
C VAL A 119 -4.53 18.27 -9.20
N THR A 120 -5.24 17.64 -10.14
CA THR A 120 -5.85 18.31 -11.29
C THR A 120 -6.87 19.36 -10.87
N ASP A 121 -7.82 18.98 -10.00
CA ASP A 121 -8.90 19.86 -9.56
C ASP A 121 -8.38 21.02 -8.71
N THR A 122 -7.37 20.75 -7.87
CA THR A 122 -6.71 21.79 -7.06
C THR A 122 -5.99 22.80 -7.95
N THR A 123 -5.25 22.33 -8.96
CA THR A 123 -4.53 23.20 -9.88
C THR A 123 -5.51 24.05 -10.71
N ALA A 124 -6.55 23.44 -11.27
CA ALA A 124 -7.56 24.14 -12.05
C ALA A 124 -8.32 25.22 -11.23
N ALA A 125 -8.56 24.97 -9.94
CA ALA A 125 -9.18 25.94 -9.05
C ALA A 125 -8.31 27.17 -8.77
N LEU A 126 -6.99 27.04 -8.83
CA LEU A 126 -6.05 28.16 -8.68
C LEU A 126 -5.95 29.00 -9.95
N ASP A 127 -6.03 28.35 -11.10
CA ASP A 127 -5.98 29.02 -12.40
C ASP A 127 -7.29 29.76 -12.74
N THR A 128 -8.37 29.52 -11.98
CA THR A 128 -9.70 30.09 -12.24
C THR A 128 -10.13 31.09 -11.15
N PRO A 129 -10.30 32.39 -11.47
CA PRO A 129 -10.81 33.38 -10.52
C PRO A 129 -12.19 33.00 -9.98
N GLY A 130 -12.35 32.89 -8.66
CA GLY A 130 -13.61 32.54 -7.99
C GLY A 130 -13.99 31.05 -8.00
N GLY A 131 -13.15 30.16 -8.53
CA GLY A 131 -13.44 28.72 -8.68
C GLY A 131 -13.41 27.88 -7.39
N LEU A 132 -12.85 28.44 -6.30
CA LEU A 132 -12.57 27.74 -5.04
C LEU A 132 -13.81 27.12 -4.36
N GLY A 133 -14.97 27.79 -4.41
CA GLY A 133 -16.19 27.28 -3.77
C GLY A 133 -16.65 25.93 -4.33
N SER A 134 -16.81 25.84 -5.66
CA SER A 134 -17.18 24.59 -6.33
C SER A 134 -16.10 23.50 -6.27
N ALA A 135 -14.84 23.92 -6.13
CA ALA A 135 -13.72 22.99 -5.99
C ALA A 135 -13.75 22.30 -4.62
N ILE A 136 -14.06 23.01 -3.53
CA ILE A 136 -14.09 22.44 -2.18
C ILE A 136 -15.03 21.23 -2.08
N ASP A 137 -16.22 21.31 -2.66
CA ASP A 137 -17.18 20.18 -2.60
C ASP A 137 -16.70 18.97 -3.41
N ARG A 138 -16.07 19.19 -4.57
CA ARG A 138 -15.43 18.11 -5.35
C ARG A 138 -14.29 17.47 -4.57
N LEU A 139 -13.42 18.27 -3.94
CA LEU A 139 -12.31 17.78 -3.11
C LEU A 139 -12.81 16.95 -1.91
N ARG A 140 -13.89 17.39 -1.25
CA ARG A 140 -14.53 16.62 -0.16
C ARG A 140 -15.10 15.29 -0.64
N SER A 141 -15.78 15.27 -1.78
CA SER A 141 -16.30 14.04 -2.37
C SER A 141 -15.17 13.06 -2.73
N LEU A 142 -14.07 13.54 -3.32
CA LEU A 142 -12.89 12.72 -3.61
C LEU A 142 -12.26 12.16 -2.32
N ALA A 143 -12.16 12.96 -1.26
CA ALA A 143 -11.63 12.51 0.03
C ALA A 143 -12.51 11.42 0.68
N ALA A 144 -13.83 11.56 0.59
CA ALA A 144 -14.77 10.55 1.08
C ALA A 144 -14.62 9.23 0.29
N ALA A 145 -14.57 9.30 -1.04
CA ALA A 145 -14.37 8.12 -1.89
C ALA A 145 -13.01 7.43 -1.63
N LYS A 146 -11.93 8.21 -1.44
CA LYS A 146 -10.62 7.68 -1.05
C LYS A 146 -10.69 6.90 0.28
N THR A 147 -11.50 7.36 1.22
CA THR A 147 -11.72 6.67 2.52
C THR A 147 -12.46 5.34 2.34
N GLU A 148 -13.37 5.27 1.36
CA GLU A 148 -14.08 4.03 1.02
C GLU A 148 -13.13 2.98 0.43
N GLU A 149 -12.21 3.36 -0.46
CA GLU A 149 -11.17 2.46 -0.99
C GLU A 149 -10.29 1.87 0.12
N TRP A 150 -9.90 2.70 1.08
CA TRP A 150 -9.18 2.27 2.27
C TRP A 150 -9.98 1.27 3.12
N THR A 151 -11.31 1.43 3.17
CA THR A 151 -12.20 0.46 3.79
C THR A 151 -12.26 -0.85 2.98
N GLY A 152 -12.20 -0.76 1.64
CA GLY A 152 -12.03 -1.91 0.75
C GLY A 152 -10.78 -2.73 1.08
N LEU A 153 -9.63 -2.08 1.30
CA LEU A 153 -8.39 -2.76 1.70
C LEU A 153 -8.51 -3.55 3.00
N ASN A 154 -9.31 -3.08 3.98
CA ASN A 154 -9.57 -3.86 5.19
C ASN A 154 -10.32 -5.18 4.90
N HIS A 155 -11.30 -5.14 4.00
CA HIS A 155 -12.03 -6.35 3.56
C HIS A 155 -11.11 -7.30 2.79
N ILE A 156 -10.26 -6.76 1.92
CA ILE A 156 -9.25 -7.53 1.18
C ILE A 156 -8.26 -8.17 2.15
N ALA A 157 -7.82 -7.46 3.20
CA ALA A 157 -6.94 -8.01 4.21
C ALA A 157 -7.61 -9.13 5.03
N ALA A 158 -8.88 -8.97 5.40
CA ALA A 158 -9.65 -10.06 6.01
C ALA A 158 -9.82 -11.27 5.07
N ALA A 159 -9.87 -11.06 3.76
CA ALA A 159 -9.91 -12.14 2.78
C ALA A 159 -8.52 -12.78 2.55
N SER A 160 -7.44 -11.99 2.64
CA SER A 160 -6.07 -12.42 2.34
C SER A 160 -5.62 -13.61 3.19
N VAL A 161 -6.07 -13.68 4.44
CA VAL A 161 -5.68 -14.75 5.37
C VAL A 161 -6.24 -16.12 4.97
N TYR A 162 -7.29 -16.18 4.14
CA TYR A 162 -7.79 -17.45 3.61
C TYR A 162 -6.79 -18.15 2.68
N VAL A 163 -5.85 -17.41 2.09
CA VAL A 163 -4.71 -17.99 1.36
C VAL A 163 -3.91 -18.95 2.24
N LEU A 164 -3.82 -18.66 3.54
CA LEU A 164 -3.09 -19.47 4.51
C LEU A 164 -3.90 -20.68 5.01
N VAL A 165 -5.21 -20.74 4.78
CA VAL A 165 -6.06 -21.81 5.32
C VAL A 165 -5.99 -23.05 4.45
N LYS A 166 -5.82 -24.22 5.08
CA LYS A 166 -6.00 -25.51 4.41
C LYS A 166 -7.47 -25.91 4.42
N PHE A 167 -8.04 -26.09 3.23
CA PHE A 167 -9.42 -26.54 3.04
C PHE A 167 -9.48 -28.04 2.77
N GLY A 168 -10.53 -28.69 3.28
CA GLY A 168 -10.81 -30.11 3.06
C GLY A 168 -11.49 -30.34 1.72
N LYS A 169 -11.73 -31.63 1.37
CA LYS A 169 -12.36 -32.02 0.09
C LYS A 169 -13.77 -31.44 -0.13
N ASN A 170 -14.47 -31.09 0.94
CA ASN A 170 -15.81 -30.49 0.92
C ASN A 170 -15.78 -28.95 0.98
N GLY A 171 -14.61 -28.32 0.86
CA GLY A 171 -14.45 -26.87 0.98
C GLY A 171 -14.50 -26.32 2.41
N ALA A 172 -14.63 -27.18 3.44
CA ALA A 172 -14.61 -26.74 4.83
C ALA A 172 -13.17 -26.48 5.32
N PRO A 173 -12.93 -25.47 6.18
CA PRO A 173 -11.61 -25.21 6.74
C PRO A 173 -11.19 -26.35 7.69
N THR A 174 -9.99 -26.87 7.52
CA THR A 174 -9.46 -28.00 8.32
C THR A 174 -8.90 -27.59 9.68
N ARG A 175 -8.98 -26.30 10.04
CA ARG A 175 -8.27 -25.66 11.17
C ARG A 175 -6.74 -25.76 11.10
N ARG A 176 -6.18 -26.24 9.98
CA ARG A 176 -4.75 -26.19 9.69
C ARG A 176 -4.43 -25.07 8.71
N LEU A 177 -3.25 -24.51 8.87
CA LEU A 177 -2.65 -23.57 7.94
C LEU A 177 -1.80 -24.31 6.90
N ARG A 178 -1.50 -23.62 5.80
CA ARG A 178 -0.61 -24.04 4.73
C ARG A 178 0.84 -23.58 4.95
N ILE A 179 1.09 -22.93 6.09
CA ILE A 179 2.40 -22.42 6.50
C ILE A 179 2.85 -23.12 7.79
N THR A 180 4.16 -23.12 7.98
CA THR A 180 4.84 -23.61 9.18
C THR A 180 4.78 -22.61 10.33
N ARG A 181 5.18 -23.05 11.53
CA ARG A 181 5.37 -22.17 12.69
C ARG A 181 6.43 -21.08 12.43
N SER A 182 7.51 -21.40 11.73
CA SER A 182 8.56 -20.43 11.40
C SER A 182 8.00 -19.33 10.50
N GLU A 183 7.36 -19.71 9.40
CA GLU A 183 6.73 -18.77 8.46
C GLU A 183 5.64 -17.93 9.16
N ARG A 184 4.84 -18.53 10.03
CA ARG A 184 3.85 -17.81 10.84
C ARG A 184 4.51 -16.76 11.72
N HIS A 185 5.63 -17.10 12.35
CA HIS A 185 6.40 -16.18 13.18
C HIS A 185 7.04 -15.05 12.36
N GLU A 186 7.59 -15.36 11.19
CA GLU A 186 8.16 -14.37 10.26
C GLU A 186 7.11 -13.35 9.81
N LEU A 187 5.91 -13.78 9.44
CA LEU A 187 4.81 -12.86 9.08
C LEU A 187 4.41 -11.95 10.25
N LEU A 188 4.33 -12.50 11.47
CA LEU A 188 4.04 -11.72 12.67
C LEU A 188 5.13 -10.67 12.93
N GLN A 189 6.41 -11.06 12.84
CA GLN A 189 7.52 -10.13 12.99
C GLN A 189 7.50 -9.03 11.92
N LYS A 190 7.18 -9.37 10.66
CA LYS A 190 7.07 -8.39 9.56
C LYS A 190 5.98 -7.37 9.84
N LEU A 191 4.79 -7.82 10.27
CA LEU A 191 3.68 -6.95 10.68
C LEU A 191 4.07 -6.02 11.84
N GLU A 192 4.67 -6.56 12.89
CA GLU A 192 5.03 -5.77 14.06
C GLU A 192 6.12 -4.74 13.77
N ARG A 193 7.06 -5.06 12.87
CA ARG A 193 8.10 -4.13 12.43
C ARG A 193 7.52 -2.98 11.61
N ALA A 194 6.65 -3.28 10.64
CA ALA A 194 6.09 -2.29 9.73
C ALA A 194 5.01 -1.40 10.38
N PHE A 195 4.18 -1.98 11.25
CA PHE A 195 2.99 -1.29 11.78
C PHE A 195 3.10 -0.92 13.27
N GLY A 196 4.13 -1.40 13.96
CA GLY A 196 4.38 -1.11 15.37
C GLY A 196 3.46 -1.88 16.33
N PRO A 197 3.56 -1.65 17.65
CA PRO A 197 2.83 -2.43 18.64
C PRO A 197 1.32 -2.18 18.67
N GLY A 198 0.82 -1.10 18.06
CA GLY A 198 -0.60 -0.72 18.08
C GLY A 198 -1.53 -1.76 17.45
N ILE A 199 -1.05 -2.55 16.49
CA ILE A 199 -1.81 -3.64 15.86
C ILE A 199 -2.00 -4.86 16.78
N ARG A 200 -1.42 -4.88 17.99
CA ARG A 200 -1.59 -5.99 18.96
C ARG A 200 -2.83 -5.82 19.85
N THR A 201 -3.06 -4.60 20.33
CA THR A 201 -4.05 -4.30 21.39
C THR A 201 -5.39 -3.81 20.87
N GLY A 202 -5.55 -3.76 19.54
CA GLY A 202 -6.63 -3.07 18.87
C GLY A 202 -6.31 -1.59 18.68
N LEU A 203 -6.80 -1.04 17.57
CA LEU A 203 -6.56 0.33 17.11
C LEU A 203 -7.33 1.33 17.99
N ARG A 204 -6.91 1.47 19.24
CA ARG A 204 -7.38 2.50 20.15
C ARG A 204 -6.38 3.64 20.12
N THR A 205 -6.71 4.68 19.39
CA THR A 205 -6.05 5.97 19.54
C THR A 205 -6.61 6.67 20.79
N ALA A 206 -5.78 7.51 21.42
CA ALA A 206 -6.30 8.51 22.34
C ALA A 206 -7.39 9.31 21.61
N ALA A 207 -8.46 9.68 22.31
CA ALA A 207 -9.68 10.25 21.73
C ALA A 207 -9.37 11.34 20.67
N GLY A 208 -9.51 11.00 19.38
CA GLY A 208 -9.43 11.96 18.28
C GLY A 208 -8.48 11.61 17.13
N ASP A 209 -7.46 10.77 17.30
CA ASP A 209 -6.52 10.50 16.19
C ASP A 209 -7.12 9.52 15.18
N ALA A 210 -7.11 9.92 13.91
CA ALA A 210 -7.52 9.05 12.81
C ALA A 210 -6.56 7.86 12.71
N VAL A 211 -7.10 6.65 12.83
CA VAL A 211 -6.35 5.42 12.60
C VAL A 211 -6.01 5.33 11.11
N ASN A 212 -4.74 5.15 10.76
CA ASN A 212 -4.38 4.89 9.37
C ASN A 212 -5.05 3.59 8.92
N ALA A 213 -5.77 3.62 7.81
CA ALA A 213 -6.55 2.46 7.37
C ALA A 213 -5.69 1.21 7.11
N ALA A 214 -4.42 1.38 6.72
CA ALA A 214 -3.48 0.27 6.58
C ALA A 214 -3.18 -0.43 7.94
N ASP A 215 -3.21 0.29 9.06
CA ASP A 215 -3.10 -0.32 10.40
C ASP A 215 -4.31 -1.22 10.70
N GLY A 216 -5.49 -0.89 10.15
CA GLY A 216 -6.70 -1.71 10.15
C GLY A 216 -6.48 -3.07 9.48
N ALA A 217 -5.97 -3.04 8.27
CA ALA A 217 -5.67 -4.22 7.48
C ALA A 217 -4.61 -5.09 8.17
N ALA A 218 -3.52 -4.46 8.64
CA ALA A 218 -2.45 -5.14 9.38
C ALA A 218 -2.96 -5.80 10.68
N TYR A 219 -3.83 -5.11 11.44
CA TYR A 219 -4.47 -5.66 12.63
C TYR A 219 -5.29 -6.92 12.33
N LEU A 220 -6.05 -6.94 11.24
CA LEU A 220 -6.87 -8.10 10.85
C LEU A 220 -5.99 -9.32 10.54
N ILE A 221 -4.89 -9.13 9.81
CA ILE A 221 -3.94 -10.20 9.51
C ILE A 221 -3.25 -10.67 10.80
N HIS A 222 -2.78 -9.75 11.63
CA HIS A 222 -2.14 -10.07 12.92
C HIS A 222 -3.08 -10.86 13.83
N ARG A 223 -4.34 -10.44 13.95
CA ARG A 223 -5.35 -11.14 14.76
C ARG A 223 -5.59 -12.56 14.26
N PHE A 224 -5.63 -12.77 12.94
CA PHE A 224 -5.75 -14.11 12.39
C PHE A 224 -4.53 -14.97 12.70
N LEU A 225 -3.33 -14.41 12.49
CA LEU A 225 -2.06 -15.10 12.72
C LEU A 225 -1.82 -15.40 14.20
N THR A 226 -2.42 -14.69 15.14
CA THR A 226 -2.32 -14.98 16.58
C THR A 226 -3.41 -15.91 17.12
N ASP A 227 -4.44 -16.22 16.31
CA ASP A 227 -5.55 -17.07 16.72
C ASP A 227 -5.12 -18.54 16.84
N ARG A 228 -5.15 -19.06 18.07
CA ARG A 228 -4.74 -20.44 18.42
C ARG A 228 -5.67 -21.51 17.86
N LYS A 229 -6.85 -21.14 17.34
CA LYS A 229 -7.73 -22.11 16.67
C LYS A 229 -7.11 -22.66 15.37
N TRP A 230 -6.21 -21.89 14.76
CA TRP A 230 -5.49 -22.27 13.55
C TRP A 230 -4.14 -22.85 13.93
N ARG A 231 -3.88 -24.09 13.51
CA ARG A 231 -2.60 -24.77 13.74
C ARG A 231 -1.72 -24.70 12.51
N ALA A 232 -0.43 -24.48 12.70
CA ALA A 232 0.53 -24.54 11.59
C ALA A 232 0.58 -25.95 10.97
N VAL A 233 1.17 -26.09 9.77
CA VAL A 233 1.25 -27.39 9.10
C VAL A 233 2.12 -28.40 9.86
N ASP A 234 3.10 -27.90 10.62
CA ASP A 234 4.07 -28.65 11.42
C ASP A 234 3.72 -28.71 12.93
N GLU A 235 2.47 -28.36 13.30
CA GLU A 235 1.87 -28.56 14.64
C GLU A 235 0.95 -29.79 14.71
#